data_AF-A0A7X7LFI3-F1
#
_entry.id   AF-A0A7X7LFI3-F1
#
_cell.length_a   1.000
_cell.length_b   1.000
_cell.length_c   1.000
_cell.angle_alpha   90.00
_cell.angle_beta   90.00
_cell.angle_gamma   90.00
#
_symmetry.space_group_name_H-M   'P 1'
#
loop_
_entity.id
_entity.type
_entity.pdbx_description
1 polymer ?
#
loop_
_entity_poly.entity_id
_entity_poly.type
_entity_poly.pdbx_seq_one_letter_code
_entity_poly.pdbx_strand_id
1 'polypeptide(L)'
;MKKNILFNRMPQSGPGKAFKYVLCVVIIVNIVCCGYSQTKSRSKVLTQFSFAVQPNEHEQHSNEILQFIAQGNGKMRAYTQFAIEGFVEMELIKTDISNQYRLDFRINELKYSGDHKIKDYDLSSLLVPNGFTYKILKGSKAGGLCKFPGEKVVLFKNRTFPLIGSVGFSCSKEITIEDLGFEAGGFIFDKTGVEQLGEFSIALNDYYSLEQITGLIKEKLDKLKPDDPWKIILDDFAVCDIEEMVYDIQYSPLWNYASIFKADPLGIIAEAQRVSEEVITTRQLYANLFESLHEQFLKAAKRELAAGQDFKARDLLKQSLRIHPGYFEAHFQMIRMDLDIQRFDSAMGRVQLLWNDYYPRGSYYEPTVQLSDSVYGLWMAYVRKLIGGQQYTEAIKELESCFSICDNIRLYQCDGSHINAMSTAQN
;
A
#
# COMPACT_ATOMS: atom_id res chain seq x y z
N MET A 1 11.07 9.07 11.37
CA MET A 1 9.67 9.33 10.99
C MET A 1 8.90 8.02 11.06
N LYS A 2 8.07 7.81 12.08
CA LYS A 2 7.25 6.59 12.21
C LYS A 2 6.02 6.73 11.30
N LYS A 3 6.02 6.09 10.14
CA LYS A 3 4.79 5.85 9.36
C LYS A 3 4.09 4.65 10.01
N ASN A 4 2.99 4.91 10.70
CA ASN A 4 2.09 3.84 11.15
C ASN A 4 1.42 3.23 9.91
N ILE A 5 1.84 2.03 9.53
CA ILE A 5 1.14 1.21 8.55
C ILE A 5 -0.01 0.54 9.31
N LEU A 6 -1.21 1.11 9.17
CA LEU A 6 -2.45 0.50 9.64
C LEU A 6 -2.84 -0.61 8.66
N PHE A 7 -2.61 -1.85 9.06
CA PHE A 7 -3.14 -3.03 8.39
C PHE A 7 -4.67 -3.09 8.54
N ASN A 8 -5.40 -2.58 7.55
CA ASN A 8 -6.82 -2.87 7.44
C ASN A 8 -6.98 -4.28 6.85
N ARG A 9 -7.54 -5.18 7.67
CA ARG A 9 -8.02 -6.48 7.23
C ARG A 9 -9.05 -6.28 6.10
N MET A 10 -8.85 -6.97 4.98
CA MET A 10 -9.81 -7.04 3.88
C MET A 10 -11.18 -7.54 4.37
N PRO A 11 -12.30 -7.04 3.81
CA PRO A 11 -13.62 -7.53 4.14
C PRO A 11 -13.84 -8.92 3.54
N GLN A 12 -14.02 -9.92 4.40
CA GLN A 12 -14.57 -11.21 4.02
C GLN A 12 -16.05 -11.02 3.65
N SER A 13 -16.41 -11.38 2.42
CA SER A 13 -17.81 -11.45 1.99
C SER A 13 -18.35 -12.86 2.20
N GLY A 14 -19.51 -12.96 2.84
CA GLY A 14 -20.28 -14.21 3.01
C GLY A 14 -21.77 -13.89 3.16
N PRO A 15 -22.69 -14.66 2.54
CA PRO A 15 -24.10 -14.29 2.39
C PRO A 15 -24.94 -14.76 3.58
N GLY A 16 -25.69 -13.85 4.20
CA GLY A 16 -26.59 -14.13 5.31
C GLY A 16 -27.99 -13.56 5.07
N LYS A 17 -28.91 -14.43 4.63
CA LYS A 17 -30.35 -14.16 4.54
C LYS A 17 -30.92 -13.84 5.93
N ALA A 18 -31.79 -12.83 6.01
CA ALA A 18 -32.86 -12.78 7.01
C ALA A 18 -34.07 -12.01 6.47
N PHE A 19 -35.06 -12.78 6.02
CA PHE A 19 -36.45 -12.36 5.82
C PHE A 19 -37.01 -11.81 7.15
N LYS A 20 -37.61 -10.63 7.13
CA LYS A 20 -38.63 -10.25 8.12
C LYS A 20 -39.83 -9.61 7.42
N TYR A 21 -40.95 -10.32 7.54
CA TYR A 21 -42.29 -9.91 7.18
C TYR A 21 -42.66 -8.59 7.84
N VAL A 22 -43.17 -7.65 7.05
CA VAL A 22 -43.97 -6.53 7.58
C VAL A 22 -45.36 -6.63 6.96
N LEU A 23 -46.32 -6.67 7.87
CA LEU A 23 -47.74 -6.87 7.68
C LEU A 23 -48.35 -5.75 6.83
N CYS A 24 -49.04 -6.12 5.75
CA CYS A 24 -49.92 -5.24 5.00
C CYS A 24 -51.13 -4.83 5.86
N VAL A 25 -51.37 -3.53 5.98
CA VAL A 25 -52.70 -2.97 6.23
C VAL A 25 -53.08 -2.20 4.98
N VAL A 26 -53.93 -2.82 4.16
CA VAL A 26 -54.49 -2.22 2.95
C VAL A 26 -55.71 -1.39 3.37
N ILE A 27 -55.59 -0.06 3.33
CA ILE A 27 -56.75 0.83 3.29
C ILE A 27 -57.05 1.07 1.82
N ILE A 28 -58.14 0.46 1.33
CA ILE A 28 -58.69 0.72 0.00
C ILE A 28 -59.36 2.08 0.05
N VAL A 29 -58.64 3.13 -0.36
CA VAL A 29 -59.27 4.38 -0.79
C VAL A 29 -59.40 4.28 -2.31
N ASN A 30 -60.62 4.04 -2.77
CA ASN A 30 -61.00 4.15 -4.18
C ASN A 30 -60.86 5.61 -4.62
N ILE A 31 -59.65 6.02 -5.00
CA ILE A 31 -59.47 7.16 -5.89
C ILE A 31 -59.67 6.61 -7.29
N VAL A 32 -60.79 6.99 -7.89
CA VAL A 32 -61.03 6.88 -9.34
C VAL A 32 -60.02 7.79 -10.02
N CYS A 33 -58.79 7.31 -10.18
CA CYS A 33 -57.85 7.89 -11.13
C CYS A 33 -58.32 7.44 -12.50
N CYS A 34 -58.82 8.40 -13.30
CA CYS A 34 -58.98 8.26 -14.73
C CYS A 34 -57.80 7.48 -15.30
N GLY A 35 -58.08 6.28 -15.81
CA GLY A 35 -57.10 5.48 -16.53
C GLY A 35 -56.71 6.22 -17.80
N TYR A 36 -55.67 7.03 -17.73
CA TYR A 36 -54.91 7.44 -18.90
C TYR A 36 -54.23 6.17 -19.42
N SER A 37 -54.76 5.63 -20.52
CA SER A 37 -54.12 4.56 -21.29
C SER A 37 -52.71 5.00 -21.65
N GLN A 38 -51.70 4.47 -20.94
CA GLN A 38 -50.30 4.71 -21.25
C GLN A 38 -49.93 3.90 -22.51
N THR A 39 -50.14 4.50 -23.67
CA THR A 39 -49.55 4.01 -24.91
C THR A 39 -48.03 4.17 -24.81
N LYS A 40 -47.31 3.06 -24.73
CA LYS A 40 -45.84 3.02 -24.82
C LYS A 40 -45.44 2.81 -26.27
N SER A 41 -44.53 3.65 -26.76
CA SER A 41 -43.90 3.45 -28.06
C SER A 41 -42.52 2.84 -27.86
N ARG A 42 -42.10 1.95 -28.75
CA ARG A 42 -40.77 1.31 -28.73
C ARG A 42 -40.05 1.57 -30.04
N SER A 43 -38.80 2.00 -29.94
CA SER A 43 -37.93 2.18 -31.09
C SER A 43 -36.61 1.44 -30.88
N LYS A 44 -36.09 0.83 -31.94
CA LYS A 44 -34.78 0.16 -31.92
C LYS A 44 -33.70 1.19 -32.21
N VAL A 45 -32.64 1.17 -31.41
CA VAL A 45 -31.44 1.98 -31.60
C VAL A 45 -30.27 1.04 -31.83
N LEU A 46 -29.56 1.24 -32.93
CA LEU A 46 -28.32 0.52 -33.24
C LEU A 46 -27.27 1.56 -33.59
N THR A 47 -26.16 1.54 -32.88
CA THR A 47 -25.04 2.44 -33.13
C THR A 47 -23.78 1.63 -33.30
N GLN A 48 -23.14 1.78 -34.46
CA GLN A 48 -21.82 1.23 -34.73
C GLN A 48 -20.79 2.31 -34.47
N PHE A 49 -19.81 2.00 -33.63
CA PHE A 49 -18.68 2.85 -33.29
C PHE A 49 -17.46 2.36 -34.06
N SER A 50 -16.91 3.24 -34.89
CA SER A 50 -15.71 3.01 -35.69
C SER A 50 -14.86 4.29 -35.72
N PHE A 51 -13.57 4.15 -36.02
CA PHE A 51 -12.66 5.29 -36.01
C PHE A 51 -13.07 6.39 -37.01
N ALA A 52 -13.30 7.60 -36.49
CA ALA A 52 -13.57 8.79 -37.28
C ALA A 52 -12.29 9.63 -37.46
N VAL A 53 -11.89 9.93 -38.70
CA VAL A 53 -10.66 10.69 -39.01
C VAL A 53 -10.79 12.16 -38.63
N GLN A 54 -12.00 12.72 -38.74
CA GLN A 54 -12.32 14.10 -38.34
C GLN A 54 -13.52 14.06 -37.39
N PRO A 55 -13.30 13.68 -36.12
CA PRO A 55 -14.38 13.43 -35.19
C PRO A 55 -15.03 14.73 -34.71
N ASN A 56 -16.36 14.75 -34.63
CA ASN A 56 -17.09 15.70 -33.79
C ASN A 56 -16.85 15.43 -32.28
N GLU A 57 -17.39 16.27 -31.40
CA GLU A 57 -17.18 16.15 -29.95
C GLU A 57 -17.55 14.77 -29.37
N HIS A 58 -18.67 14.17 -29.80
CA HIS A 58 -19.10 12.84 -29.34
C HIS A 58 -18.26 11.70 -29.96
N GLU A 59 -17.83 11.88 -31.20
CA GLU A 59 -16.94 10.94 -31.90
C GLU A 59 -15.52 10.96 -31.32
N GLN A 60 -15.07 12.07 -30.70
CA GLN A 60 -13.78 12.14 -30.01
C GLN A 60 -13.74 11.16 -28.85
N HIS A 61 -14.76 11.16 -27.99
CA HIS A 61 -14.86 10.20 -26.88
C HIS A 61 -14.97 8.75 -27.37
N SER A 62 -15.71 8.52 -28.46
CA SER A 62 -15.80 7.20 -29.08
C SER A 62 -14.45 6.74 -29.63
N ASN A 63 -13.68 7.63 -30.26
CA ASN A 63 -12.33 7.34 -30.74
C ASN A 63 -11.35 7.03 -29.59
N GLU A 64 -11.48 7.68 -28.44
CA GLU A 64 -10.68 7.38 -27.25
C GLU A 64 -11.02 6.02 -26.67
N ILE A 65 -12.31 5.68 -26.58
CA ILE A 65 -12.76 4.34 -26.18
C ILE A 65 -12.19 3.27 -27.12
N LEU A 66 -12.28 3.48 -28.43
CA LEU A 66 -11.70 2.58 -29.43
C LEU A 66 -10.18 2.47 -29.30
N GLN A 67 -9.49 3.53 -28.88
CA GLN A 67 -8.05 3.50 -28.64
C GLN A 67 -7.70 2.55 -27.48
N PHE A 68 -8.42 2.61 -26.36
CA PHE A 68 -8.19 1.71 -25.23
C PHE A 68 -8.43 0.24 -25.62
N ILE A 69 -9.52 -0.03 -26.34
CA ILE A 69 -9.84 -1.38 -26.84
C ILE A 69 -8.77 -1.88 -27.81
N ALA A 70 -8.32 -1.01 -28.72
CA ALA A 70 -7.29 -1.34 -29.69
C ALA A 70 -5.95 -1.69 -29.02
N GLN A 71 -5.49 -0.84 -28.09
CA GLN A 71 -4.26 -1.05 -27.33
C GLN A 71 -4.32 -2.34 -26.50
N GLY A 72 -5.43 -2.56 -25.80
CA GLY A 72 -5.63 -3.75 -24.98
C GLY A 72 -5.56 -5.05 -25.80
N ASN A 73 -6.04 -5.04 -27.03
CA ASN A 73 -6.04 -6.21 -27.93
C ASN A 73 -4.85 -6.26 -28.91
N GLY A 74 -3.92 -5.31 -28.85
CA GLY A 74 -2.79 -5.24 -29.79
C GLY A 74 -3.19 -4.98 -31.24
N LYS A 75 -4.32 -4.29 -31.48
CA LYS A 75 -4.82 -3.93 -32.82
C LYS A 75 -4.60 -2.45 -33.12
N MET A 76 -4.61 -2.07 -34.40
CA MET A 76 -4.68 -0.65 -34.77
C MET A 76 -6.11 -0.13 -34.58
N ARG A 77 -6.25 1.08 -34.03
CA ARG A 77 -7.55 1.74 -33.80
C ARG A 77 -8.45 1.79 -35.04
N ALA A 78 -7.87 1.93 -36.23
CA ALA A 78 -8.62 1.96 -37.50
C ALA A 78 -9.37 0.65 -37.81
N TYR A 79 -8.97 -0.48 -37.20
CA TYR A 79 -9.61 -1.79 -37.37
C TYR A 79 -10.42 -2.22 -36.15
N THR A 80 -10.51 -1.38 -35.12
CA THR A 80 -11.30 -1.65 -33.93
C THR A 80 -12.69 -1.07 -34.11
N GLN A 81 -13.72 -1.88 -33.89
CA GLN A 81 -15.10 -1.44 -33.97
C GLN A 81 -16.00 -2.25 -33.04
N PHE A 82 -16.99 -1.59 -32.44
CA PHE A 82 -18.04 -2.27 -31.66
C PHE A 82 -19.39 -1.64 -31.99
N ALA A 83 -20.46 -2.38 -31.73
CA ALA A 83 -21.82 -1.88 -31.88
C ALA A 83 -22.66 -2.13 -30.64
N ILE A 84 -23.51 -1.17 -30.33
CA ILE A 84 -24.47 -1.20 -29.23
C ILE A 84 -25.87 -1.19 -29.82
N GLU A 85 -26.69 -2.17 -29.40
CA GLU A 85 -28.10 -2.27 -29.73
C GLU A 85 -28.95 -2.15 -28.47
N GLY A 86 -30.03 -1.37 -28.54
CA GLY A 86 -31.01 -1.24 -27.45
C GLY A 86 -32.41 -0.89 -27.94
N PHE A 87 -33.41 -1.11 -27.09
CA PHE A 87 -34.78 -0.67 -27.32
C PHE A 87 -35.11 0.50 -26.42
N VAL A 88 -35.44 1.64 -27.02
CA VAL A 88 -35.91 2.83 -26.32
C VAL A 88 -37.43 2.73 -26.18
N GLU A 89 -37.88 2.56 -24.95
CA GLU A 89 -39.27 2.71 -24.56
C GLU A 89 -39.55 4.18 -24.26
N MET A 90 -40.62 4.71 -24.84
CA MET A 90 -41.03 6.10 -24.69
C MET A 90 -42.37 6.19 -23.99
N GLU A 91 -42.47 7.16 -23.09
CA GLU A 91 -43.70 7.48 -22.38
C GLU A 91 -43.92 9.00 -22.40
N LEU A 92 -45.07 9.42 -22.94
CA LEU A 92 -45.47 10.82 -22.96
C LEU A 92 -46.26 11.16 -21.70
N ILE A 93 -45.79 12.15 -20.95
CA ILE A 93 -46.39 12.60 -19.70
C ILE A 93 -46.82 14.05 -19.88
N LYS A 94 -48.12 14.33 -19.68
CA LYS A 94 -48.63 15.70 -19.59
C LYS A 94 -48.26 16.27 -18.22
N THR A 95 -47.65 17.45 -18.20
CA THR A 95 -47.30 18.11 -16.93
C THR A 95 -48.48 18.91 -16.40
N ASP A 96 -48.40 19.34 -15.13
CA ASP A 96 -49.43 20.17 -14.50
C ASP A 96 -49.57 21.56 -15.14
N ILE A 97 -48.57 21.98 -15.94
CA ILE A 97 -48.60 23.23 -16.70
C ILE A 97 -49.29 22.97 -18.04
N SER A 98 -50.35 23.77 -18.32
CA SER A 98 -51.09 23.70 -19.58
C SER A 98 -50.13 23.70 -20.78
N ASN A 99 -50.35 22.77 -21.70
CA ASN A 99 -49.61 22.67 -22.96
C ASN A 99 -48.11 22.34 -22.83
N GLN A 100 -47.66 21.84 -21.67
CA GLN A 100 -46.31 21.32 -21.47
C GLN A 100 -46.31 19.80 -21.26
N TYR A 101 -45.38 19.13 -21.93
CA TYR A 101 -45.22 17.68 -21.95
C TYR A 101 -43.79 17.29 -21.62
N ARG A 102 -43.63 16.10 -21.06
CA ARG A 102 -42.34 15.44 -20.84
C ARG A 102 -42.35 14.09 -21.56
N LEU A 103 -41.34 13.84 -22.36
CA LEU A 103 -41.07 12.53 -22.95
C LEU A 103 -40.02 11.83 -22.09
N ASP A 104 -40.42 10.76 -21.42
CA ASP A 104 -39.52 9.91 -20.65
C ASP A 104 -39.07 8.74 -21.52
N PHE A 105 -37.76 8.50 -21.50
CA PHE A 105 -37.09 7.44 -22.23
C PHE A 105 -36.57 6.39 -21.25
N ARG A 106 -36.74 5.13 -21.60
CA ARG A 106 -36.25 4.00 -20.81
C ARG A 106 -35.59 2.96 -21.70
N ILE A 107 -34.39 2.53 -21.33
CA ILE A 107 -33.71 1.38 -21.93
C ILE A 107 -33.44 0.37 -20.82
N ASN A 108 -33.96 -0.83 -20.97
CA ASN A 108 -33.86 -1.87 -19.94
C ASN A 108 -32.60 -2.75 -20.08
N GLU A 109 -32.10 -2.89 -21.31
CA GLU A 109 -30.92 -3.69 -21.62
C GLU A 109 -30.21 -3.15 -22.87
N LEU A 110 -28.92 -3.43 -22.98
CA LEU A 110 -28.11 -3.19 -24.17
C LEU A 110 -27.45 -4.50 -24.61
N LYS A 111 -27.32 -4.68 -25.92
CA LYS A 111 -26.60 -5.78 -26.54
C LYS A 111 -25.36 -5.25 -27.23
N TYR A 112 -24.25 -5.96 -27.05
CA TYR A 112 -22.94 -5.56 -27.56
C TYR A 112 -22.47 -6.56 -28.63
N SER A 113 -21.80 -6.04 -29.66
CA SER A 113 -21.18 -6.87 -30.71
C SER A 113 -19.89 -6.21 -31.22
N GLY A 114 -19.04 -6.96 -31.92
CA GLY A 114 -17.71 -6.51 -32.34
C GLY A 114 -16.69 -6.54 -31.21
N ASP A 115 -15.73 -5.62 -31.21
CA ASP A 115 -14.65 -5.49 -30.23
C ASP A 115 -15.15 -4.84 -28.91
N HIS A 116 -15.98 -5.54 -28.16
CA HIS A 116 -16.48 -5.12 -26.84
C HIS A 116 -15.72 -5.81 -25.68
N LYS A 117 -14.57 -6.41 -25.98
CA LYS A 117 -13.72 -7.11 -25.01
C LYS A 117 -12.29 -6.61 -25.10
N ILE A 118 -11.56 -6.67 -23.99
CA ILE A 118 -10.10 -6.51 -23.94
C ILE A 118 -9.49 -7.74 -23.28
N LYS A 119 -8.59 -8.46 -23.97
CA LYS A 119 -7.89 -9.65 -23.41
C LYS A 119 -8.84 -10.57 -22.64
N ASP A 120 -9.97 -10.92 -23.27
CA ASP A 120 -11.08 -11.74 -22.74
C ASP A 120 -12.01 -11.11 -21.70
N TYR A 121 -11.70 -9.92 -21.19
CA TYR A 121 -12.59 -9.17 -20.30
C TYR A 121 -13.72 -8.51 -21.07
N ASP A 122 -14.96 -8.82 -20.68
CA ASP A 122 -16.16 -8.18 -21.21
C ASP A 122 -16.31 -6.74 -20.69
N LEU A 123 -16.36 -5.78 -21.60
CA LEU A 123 -16.51 -4.35 -21.28
C LEU A 123 -17.97 -3.90 -21.25
N SER A 124 -18.96 -4.78 -21.39
CA SER A 124 -20.38 -4.43 -21.47
C SER A 124 -20.88 -3.57 -20.31
N SER A 125 -20.30 -3.71 -19.11
CA SER A 125 -20.63 -2.88 -17.94
C SER A 125 -19.96 -1.50 -17.95
N LEU A 126 -18.87 -1.33 -18.73
CA LEU A 126 -18.10 -0.09 -18.86
C LEU A 126 -18.51 0.70 -20.11
N LEU A 127 -18.95 0.03 -21.17
CA LEU A 127 -19.43 0.60 -22.44
C LEU A 127 -20.90 1.04 -22.39
N VAL A 128 -21.39 1.44 -21.22
CA VAL A 128 -22.74 2.00 -21.08
C VAL A 128 -22.74 3.44 -21.60
N PRO A 129 -23.49 3.78 -22.65
CA PRO A 129 -23.52 5.14 -23.20
C PRO A 129 -24.10 6.15 -22.20
N ASN A 130 -23.72 7.41 -22.35
CA ASN A 130 -24.17 8.51 -21.51
C ASN A 130 -25.50 9.10 -21.96
N GLY A 131 -25.88 8.83 -23.20
CA GLY A 131 -27.11 9.30 -23.80
C GLY A 131 -27.29 8.77 -25.20
N PHE A 132 -28.25 9.32 -25.92
CA PHE A 132 -28.41 9.08 -27.35
C PHE A 132 -28.99 10.31 -28.06
N THR A 133 -28.73 10.44 -29.35
CA THR A 133 -29.35 11.46 -30.19
C THR A 133 -30.73 11.01 -30.64
N TYR A 134 -31.67 11.94 -30.71
CA TYR A 134 -33.03 11.67 -31.15
C TYR A 134 -33.57 12.86 -31.93
N LYS A 135 -34.58 12.56 -32.75
CA LYS A 135 -35.34 13.55 -33.49
C LYS A 135 -36.82 13.23 -33.38
N ILE A 136 -37.59 14.20 -32.89
CA ILE A 136 -39.05 14.10 -32.91
C ILE A 136 -39.50 14.61 -34.28
N LEU A 137 -40.02 13.69 -35.08
CA LEU A 137 -40.60 13.98 -36.38
C LEU A 137 -42.03 14.52 -36.19
N LYS A 138 -42.39 15.51 -37.00
CA LYS A 138 -43.78 15.96 -37.08
C LYS A 138 -44.62 14.82 -37.63
N GLY A 139 -45.45 14.19 -36.79
CA GLY A 139 -46.44 13.24 -37.26
C GLY A 139 -47.35 13.90 -38.31
N SER A 140 -47.82 13.13 -39.29
CA SER A 140 -48.67 13.64 -40.38
C SER A 140 -49.98 14.28 -39.90
N LYS A 141 -50.42 13.98 -38.67
CA LYS A 141 -51.60 14.58 -38.01
C LYS A 141 -51.31 15.80 -37.12
N ALA A 142 -50.03 16.05 -36.76
CA ALA A 142 -49.65 17.07 -35.78
C ALA A 142 -49.32 18.44 -36.40
N GLY A 143 -49.83 18.73 -37.60
CA GLY A 143 -49.52 19.91 -38.45
C GLY A 143 -49.02 21.15 -37.70
N GLY A 144 -47.70 21.31 -37.58
CA GLY A 144 -47.06 22.50 -37.01
C GLY A 144 -47.32 22.79 -35.52
N LEU A 145 -47.93 21.88 -34.76
CA LEU A 145 -48.50 22.16 -33.43
C LEU A 145 -47.48 22.27 -32.29
N CYS A 146 -46.32 21.64 -32.40
CA CYS A 146 -45.31 21.62 -31.34
C CYS A 146 -43.99 22.23 -31.82
N LYS A 147 -43.33 23.00 -30.95
CA LYS A 147 -41.98 23.51 -31.20
C LYS A 147 -40.99 22.43 -30.81
N PHE A 148 -40.68 21.55 -31.76
CA PHE A 148 -39.60 20.60 -31.57
C PHE A 148 -38.28 21.30 -31.87
N PRO A 149 -37.31 21.27 -30.95
CA PRO A 149 -35.93 21.42 -31.36
C PRO A 149 -35.61 20.31 -32.38
N GLY A 150 -34.64 20.54 -33.27
CA GLY A 150 -34.20 19.55 -34.27
C GLY A 150 -33.60 18.28 -33.64
N GLU A 151 -32.54 17.75 -34.24
CA GLU A 151 -31.80 16.68 -33.57
C GLU A 151 -31.28 17.17 -32.20
N LYS A 152 -31.53 16.37 -31.17
CA LYS A 152 -31.14 16.66 -29.79
C LYS A 152 -30.55 15.44 -29.13
N VAL A 153 -29.79 15.70 -28.08
CA VAL A 153 -29.22 14.69 -27.20
C VAL A 153 -30.11 14.57 -25.97
N VAL A 154 -30.44 13.34 -25.59
CA VAL A 154 -30.95 13.05 -24.24
C VAL A 154 -29.86 12.33 -23.46
N LEU A 155 -29.53 12.86 -22.29
CA LEU A 155 -28.59 12.25 -21.36
C LEU A 155 -29.34 11.36 -20.37
N PHE A 156 -28.73 10.24 -20.01
CA PHE A 156 -29.24 9.37 -18.96
C PHE A 156 -28.89 9.94 -17.59
N LYS A 157 -29.83 9.83 -16.64
CA LYS A 157 -29.63 10.30 -15.26
C LYS A 157 -28.55 9.50 -14.52
N ASN A 158 -28.41 8.23 -14.86
CA ASN A 158 -27.39 7.31 -14.34
C ASN A 158 -27.00 6.30 -15.43
N ARG A 159 -25.88 5.61 -15.21
CA ARG A 159 -25.37 4.55 -16.11
C ARG A 159 -25.66 3.15 -15.57
N THR A 160 -26.79 3.01 -14.87
CA THR A 160 -27.26 1.75 -14.27
C THR A 160 -28.62 1.41 -14.81
N PHE A 161 -28.83 0.18 -15.23
CA PHE A 161 -30.13 -0.22 -15.79
C PHE A 161 -31.27 -0.15 -14.74
N PRO A 162 -32.47 0.31 -15.14
CA PRO A 162 -32.80 0.85 -16.46
C PRO A 162 -32.22 2.25 -16.69
N LEU A 163 -31.69 2.51 -17.89
CA LEU A 163 -31.20 3.84 -18.29
C LEU A 163 -32.40 4.74 -18.53
N ILE A 164 -32.46 5.89 -17.84
CA ILE A 164 -33.60 6.80 -17.88
C ILE A 164 -33.16 8.19 -18.32
N GLY A 165 -33.80 8.72 -19.35
CA GLY A 165 -33.67 10.10 -19.83
C GLY A 165 -35.02 10.79 -19.89
N SER A 166 -35.05 12.12 -19.86
CA SER A 166 -36.30 12.88 -19.93
C SER A 166 -36.08 14.17 -20.72
N VAL A 167 -37.05 14.54 -21.56
CA VAL A 167 -37.04 15.84 -22.26
C VAL A 167 -38.40 16.52 -22.15
N GLY A 168 -38.39 17.80 -21.77
CA GLY A 168 -39.58 18.65 -21.77
C GLY A 168 -39.77 19.40 -23.09
N PHE A 169 -41.01 19.55 -23.54
CA PHE A 169 -41.37 20.36 -24.70
C PHE A 169 -42.80 20.90 -24.58
N SER A 170 -43.17 21.84 -25.45
CA SER A 170 -44.50 22.45 -25.47
C SER A 170 -45.19 22.33 -26.81
N CYS A 171 -46.51 22.21 -26.74
CA CYS A 171 -47.40 22.05 -27.88
C CYS A 171 -48.58 23.00 -27.77
N SER A 172 -49.04 23.54 -28.89
CA SER A 172 -50.19 24.45 -28.93
C SER A 172 -51.55 23.75 -28.72
N LYS A 173 -51.58 22.41 -28.76
CA LYS A 173 -52.76 21.56 -28.55
C LYS A 173 -52.40 20.31 -27.75
N GLU A 174 -53.45 19.63 -27.29
CA GLU A 174 -53.33 18.30 -26.70
C GLU A 174 -52.88 17.27 -27.73
N ILE A 175 -51.92 16.43 -27.33
CA ILE A 175 -51.28 15.42 -28.17
C ILE A 175 -51.17 14.09 -27.42
N THR A 176 -51.12 13.01 -28.18
CA THR A 176 -50.81 11.65 -27.71
C THR A 176 -49.45 11.21 -28.24
N ILE A 177 -48.91 10.10 -27.73
CA ILE A 177 -47.62 9.57 -28.20
C ILE A 177 -47.68 9.15 -29.68
N GLU A 178 -48.85 8.75 -30.17
CA GLU A 178 -49.08 8.31 -31.56
C GLU A 178 -49.00 9.48 -32.55
N ASP A 179 -49.21 10.71 -32.05
CA ASP A 179 -49.07 11.94 -32.83
C ASP A 179 -47.58 12.33 -33.02
N LEU A 180 -46.67 11.68 -32.29
CA LEU A 180 -45.24 11.91 -32.36
C LEU A 180 -44.57 10.87 -33.25
N GLY A 181 -43.96 11.33 -34.34
CA GLY A 181 -42.96 10.51 -35.01
C GLY A 181 -41.67 10.56 -34.21
N PHE A 182 -40.98 9.44 -34.08
CA PHE A 182 -39.72 9.38 -33.34
C PHE A 182 -38.68 8.62 -34.14
N GLU A 183 -37.52 9.26 -34.28
CA GLU A 183 -36.33 8.67 -34.88
C GLU A 183 -35.23 8.73 -33.82
N ALA A 184 -34.77 7.56 -33.39
CA ALA A 184 -33.56 7.49 -32.60
C ALA A 184 -32.37 7.55 -33.55
N GLY A 185 -31.41 8.41 -33.26
CA GLY A 185 -30.13 8.45 -33.92
C GLY A 185 -29.16 7.47 -33.25
N GLY A 186 -28.08 7.99 -32.68
CA GLY A 186 -26.98 7.18 -32.15
C GLY A 186 -26.78 7.31 -30.64
N PHE A 187 -26.30 6.26 -30.00
CA PHE A 187 -25.74 6.32 -28.66
C PHE A 187 -24.50 7.22 -28.63
N ILE A 188 -24.32 7.94 -27.52
CA ILE A 188 -23.19 8.84 -27.33
C ILE A 188 -22.46 8.53 -26.03
N PHE A 189 -21.14 8.78 -26.05
CA PHE A 189 -20.29 8.77 -24.88
C PHE A 189 -19.86 10.20 -24.53
N ASP A 190 -19.61 10.41 -23.24
CA ASP A 190 -18.92 11.60 -22.74
C ASP A 190 -17.59 11.23 -22.07
N LYS A 191 -16.94 12.25 -21.51
CA LYS A 191 -15.68 12.10 -20.78
C LYS A 191 -15.73 11.07 -19.64
N THR A 192 -16.86 10.93 -18.94
CA THR A 192 -17.00 9.96 -17.83
C THR A 192 -16.93 8.53 -18.34
N GLY A 193 -17.47 8.25 -19.53
CA GLY A 193 -17.33 6.94 -20.18
C GLY A 193 -15.87 6.61 -20.50
N VAL A 194 -15.14 7.59 -21.01
CA VAL A 194 -13.70 7.47 -21.30
C VAL A 194 -12.89 7.24 -20.03
N GLU A 195 -13.10 8.04 -18.98
CA GLU A 195 -12.35 7.98 -17.73
C GLU A 195 -12.46 6.59 -17.07
N GLN A 196 -13.66 6.02 -16.99
CA GLN A 196 -13.86 4.68 -16.42
C GLN A 196 -13.14 3.58 -17.22
N LEU A 197 -13.13 3.68 -18.54
CA LEU A 197 -12.42 2.71 -19.37
C LEU A 197 -10.89 2.89 -19.26
N GLY A 198 -10.42 4.12 -19.12
CA GLY A 198 -9.02 4.43 -18.85
C GLY A 198 -8.56 3.85 -17.51
N GLU A 199 -9.32 4.05 -16.44
CA GLU A 199 -9.06 3.45 -15.13
C GLU A 199 -9.04 1.92 -15.19
N PHE A 200 -10.00 1.31 -15.90
CA PHE A 200 -10.00 -0.14 -16.13
C PHE A 200 -8.76 -0.60 -16.91
N SER A 201 -8.34 0.16 -17.92
CA SER A 201 -7.13 -0.17 -18.69
C SER A 201 -5.86 -0.09 -17.83
N ILE A 202 -5.77 0.86 -16.90
CA ILE A 202 -4.66 0.94 -15.93
C ILE A 202 -4.69 -0.27 -15.02
N ALA A 203 -5.85 -0.57 -14.40
CA ALA A 203 -6.04 -1.75 -13.55
C ALA A 203 -5.67 -3.05 -14.26
N LEU A 204 -6.00 -3.18 -15.54
CA LEU A 204 -5.65 -4.35 -16.34
C LEU A 204 -4.14 -4.43 -16.61
N ASN A 205 -3.49 -3.30 -16.89
CA ASN A 205 -2.04 -3.28 -17.07
C ASN A 205 -1.31 -3.65 -15.77
N ASP A 206 -1.77 -3.14 -14.64
CA ASP A 206 -1.25 -3.51 -13.32
C ASP A 206 -1.41 -5.02 -13.07
N TYR A 207 -2.56 -5.60 -13.41
CA TYR A 207 -2.76 -7.04 -13.31
C TYR A 207 -1.71 -7.85 -14.10
N TYR A 208 -1.43 -7.45 -15.35
CA TYR A 208 -0.43 -8.15 -16.17
C TYR A 208 1.02 -7.84 -15.75
N SER A 209 1.28 -6.75 -15.02
CA SER A 209 2.62 -6.46 -14.47
C SER A 209 2.90 -7.21 -13.17
N LEU A 210 1.87 -7.72 -12.46
CA LEU A 210 2.02 -8.47 -11.22
C LEU A 210 2.98 -9.65 -11.34
N GLU A 211 3.00 -10.37 -12.46
CA GLU A 211 3.90 -11.51 -12.65
C GLU A 211 5.37 -11.09 -12.54
N GLN A 212 5.73 -10.00 -13.22
CA GLN A 212 7.08 -9.46 -13.20
C GLN A 212 7.44 -8.91 -11.82
N ILE A 213 6.54 -8.11 -11.21
CA ILE A 213 6.79 -7.51 -9.89
C ILE A 213 6.94 -8.61 -8.83
N THR A 214 6.05 -9.60 -8.84
CA THR A 214 6.07 -10.72 -7.90
C THR A 214 7.34 -11.56 -8.08
N GLY A 215 7.76 -11.80 -9.33
CA GLY A 215 9.03 -12.48 -9.62
C GLY A 215 10.25 -11.72 -9.08
N LEU A 216 10.28 -10.40 -9.27
CA LEU A 216 11.36 -9.55 -8.76
C LEU A 216 11.42 -9.52 -7.22
N ILE A 217 10.25 -9.47 -6.56
CA ILE A 217 10.17 -9.53 -5.10
C ILE A 217 10.79 -10.83 -4.59
N LYS A 218 10.40 -11.99 -5.16
CA LYS A 218 10.97 -13.28 -4.77
C LYS A 218 12.47 -13.34 -4.97
N GLU A 219 12.96 -12.90 -6.13
CA GLU A 219 14.40 -12.88 -6.41
C GLU A 219 15.17 -12.04 -5.38
N LYS A 220 14.58 -10.92 -4.94
CA LYS A 220 15.17 -10.06 -3.89
C LYS A 220 15.11 -10.72 -2.52
N LEU A 221 14.01 -11.37 -2.16
CA LEU A 221 13.86 -12.13 -0.91
C LEU A 221 14.91 -13.26 -0.84
N ASP A 222 15.10 -14.01 -1.92
CA ASP A 222 16.07 -15.12 -1.99
C ASP A 222 17.53 -14.69 -1.78
N LYS A 223 17.85 -13.40 -1.97
CA LYS A 223 19.20 -12.84 -1.79
C LYS A 223 19.51 -12.41 -0.36
N LEU A 224 18.47 -12.29 0.47
CA LEU A 224 18.60 -11.94 1.89
C LEU A 224 19.30 -13.08 2.63
N LYS A 225 20.37 -12.77 3.38
CA LYS A 225 21.12 -13.77 4.15
C LYS A 225 21.35 -13.25 5.58
N PRO A 226 20.59 -13.73 6.56
CA PRO A 226 20.66 -13.24 7.93
C PRO A 226 21.80 -13.87 8.76
N ASP A 227 22.78 -14.50 8.12
CA ASP A 227 23.86 -15.23 8.79
C ASP A 227 25.08 -14.36 9.18
N ASP A 228 25.23 -13.19 8.53
CA ASP A 228 26.27 -12.20 8.82
C ASP A 228 25.67 -10.95 9.49
N PRO A 229 26.07 -10.61 10.74
CA PRO A 229 25.61 -9.40 11.44
C PRO A 229 25.78 -8.10 10.65
N TRP A 230 26.85 -7.99 9.85
CA TRP A 230 27.06 -6.81 9.01
C TRP A 230 26.07 -6.71 7.87
N LYS A 231 25.67 -7.87 7.35
CA LYS A 231 24.72 -7.97 6.26
C LYS A 231 23.29 -7.72 6.75
N ILE A 232 22.95 -8.04 8.00
CA ILE A 232 21.61 -7.78 8.57
C ILE A 232 21.19 -6.32 8.40
N ILE A 233 22.10 -5.36 8.62
CA ILE A 233 21.79 -3.93 8.46
C ILE A 233 21.51 -3.58 6.99
N LEU A 234 22.33 -4.09 6.06
CA LEU A 234 22.16 -3.83 4.63
C LEU A 234 20.90 -4.49 4.08
N ASP A 235 20.64 -5.72 4.51
CA ASP A 235 19.47 -6.48 4.12
C ASP A 235 18.19 -5.86 4.69
N ASP A 236 18.21 -5.22 5.86
CA ASP A 236 17.05 -4.50 6.40
C ASP A 236 16.59 -3.35 5.48
N PHE A 237 17.56 -2.64 4.85
CA PHE A 237 17.27 -1.67 3.79
C PHE A 237 16.71 -2.35 2.54
N ALA A 238 17.26 -3.50 2.14
CA ALA A 238 16.73 -4.25 1.00
C ALA A 238 15.28 -4.71 1.24
N VAL A 239 14.92 -5.07 2.48
CA VAL A 239 13.52 -5.36 2.85
C VAL A 239 12.64 -4.12 2.69
N CYS A 240 13.14 -2.91 2.97
CA CYS A 240 12.36 -1.67 2.73
C CYS A 240 12.05 -1.48 1.24
N ASP A 241 13.03 -1.71 0.37
CA ASP A 241 12.82 -1.63 -1.08
C ASP A 241 11.78 -2.66 -1.55
N ILE A 242 11.79 -3.86 -0.97
CA ILE A 242 10.81 -4.90 -1.28
C ILE A 242 9.41 -4.51 -0.80
N GLU A 243 9.29 -3.90 0.39
CA GLU A 243 8.02 -3.41 0.92
C GLU A 243 7.38 -2.34 0.03
N GLU A 244 8.19 -1.48 -0.61
CA GLU A 244 7.70 -0.51 -1.58
C GLU A 244 7.03 -1.20 -2.79
N MET A 245 7.61 -2.28 -3.30
CA MET A 245 6.99 -3.06 -4.39
C MET A 245 5.69 -3.74 -3.94
N VAL A 246 5.64 -4.25 -2.70
CA VAL A 246 4.40 -4.80 -2.13
C VAL A 246 3.35 -3.71 -1.94
N TYR A 247 3.76 -2.49 -1.58
CA TYR A 247 2.87 -1.36 -1.49
C TYR A 247 2.21 -1.06 -2.84
N ASP A 248 2.97 -1.07 -3.94
CA ASP A 248 2.42 -0.89 -5.29
C ASP A 248 1.40 -1.98 -5.65
N ILE A 249 1.66 -3.23 -5.26
CA ILE A 249 0.68 -4.31 -5.39
C ILE A 249 -0.57 -3.99 -4.59
N GLN A 250 -0.46 -3.69 -3.29
CA GLN A 250 -1.60 -3.53 -2.38
C GLN A 250 -2.51 -2.34 -2.72
N TYR A 251 -1.94 -1.27 -3.26
CA TYR A 251 -2.66 -0.03 -3.57
C TYR A 251 -3.00 0.12 -5.06
N SER A 252 -2.76 -0.92 -5.87
CA SER A 252 -3.14 -0.89 -7.29
C SER A 252 -4.65 -0.68 -7.48
N PRO A 253 -5.06 0.14 -8.48
CA PRO A 253 -6.44 0.24 -8.95
C PRO A 253 -7.10 -1.10 -9.30
N LEU A 254 -6.32 -2.15 -9.58
CA LEU A 254 -6.86 -3.47 -9.91
C LEU A 254 -7.83 -3.99 -8.84
N TRP A 255 -7.63 -3.66 -7.56
CA TRP A 255 -8.50 -4.05 -6.44
C TRP A 255 -9.93 -3.52 -6.51
N ASN A 256 -10.18 -2.49 -7.34
CA ASN A 256 -11.51 -1.93 -7.53
C ASN A 256 -12.36 -2.69 -8.55
N TYR A 257 -11.76 -3.61 -9.32
CA TYR A 257 -12.43 -4.28 -10.45
C TYR A 257 -12.62 -5.79 -10.22
N ALA A 258 -13.77 -6.16 -9.66
CA ALA A 258 -14.16 -7.55 -9.39
C ALA A 258 -14.10 -8.49 -10.61
N SER A 259 -14.23 -7.95 -11.83
CA SER A 259 -14.11 -8.72 -13.08
C SER A 259 -12.69 -9.27 -13.27
N ILE A 260 -11.66 -8.49 -12.93
CA ILE A 260 -10.25 -8.90 -12.99
C ILE A 260 -9.98 -10.08 -12.05
N PHE A 261 -10.43 -9.95 -10.79
CA PHE A 261 -10.30 -11.01 -9.78
C PHE A 261 -10.96 -12.32 -10.17
N LYS A 262 -12.15 -12.26 -10.77
CA LYS A 262 -12.92 -13.46 -11.08
C LYS A 262 -12.36 -14.22 -12.27
N ALA A 263 -11.77 -13.51 -13.24
CA ALA A 263 -11.20 -14.14 -14.41
C ALA A 263 -9.80 -14.71 -14.11
N ASP A 264 -8.96 -13.94 -13.41
CA ASP A 264 -7.56 -14.26 -13.06
C ASP A 264 -6.85 -15.20 -14.06
N PRO A 265 -6.72 -14.81 -15.35
CA PRO A 265 -6.23 -15.70 -16.40
C PRO A 265 -4.79 -16.20 -16.18
N LEU A 266 -3.95 -15.44 -15.46
CA LEU A 266 -2.60 -15.84 -15.09
C LEU A 266 -2.54 -16.66 -13.78
N GLY A 267 -3.62 -16.71 -13.01
CA GLY A 267 -3.60 -17.29 -11.66
C GLY A 267 -2.68 -16.57 -10.68
N ILE A 268 -2.39 -15.27 -10.94
CA ILE A 268 -1.31 -14.53 -10.26
C ILE A 268 -1.78 -13.83 -8.98
N ILE A 269 -3.08 -13.64 -8.78
CA ILE A 269 -3.61 -12.90 -7.62
C ILE A 269 -3.23 -13.57 -6.31
N ALA A 270 -3.48 -14.88 -6.20
CA ALA A 270 -3.17 -15.64 -4.99
C ALA A 270 -1.66 -15.64 -4.69
N GLU A 271 -0.86 -15.68 -5.74
CA GLU A 271 0.59 -15.69 -5.64
C GLU A 271 1.15 -14.33 -5.20
N ALA A 272 0.63 -13.22 -5.75
CA ALA A 272 0.96 -11.87 -5.31
C ALA A 272 0.59 -11.64 -3.83
N GLN A 273 -0.55 -12.19 -3.38
CA GLN A 273 -0.95 -12.15 -1.97
C GLN A 273 0.01 -12.95 -1.09
N ARG A 274 0.36 -14.19 -1.49
CA ARG A 274 1.31 -15.03 -0.75
C ARG A 274 2.67 -14.37 -0.58
N VAL A 275 3.19 -13.78 -1.66
CA VAL A 275 4.47 -13.05 -1.62
C VAL A 275 4.37 -11.81 -0.73
N SER A 276 3.25 -11.10 -0.73
CA SER A 276 3.03 -9.97 0.18
C SER A 276 3.09 -10.40 1.66
N GLU A 277 2.52 -11.57 2.01
CA GLU A 277 2.58 -12.14 3.36
C GLU A 277 4.00 -12.60 3.74
N GLU A 278 4.75 -13.14 2.78
CA GLU A 278 6.15 -13.52 2.96
C GLU A 278 7.04 -12.30 3.29
N VAL A 279 6.78 -11.15 2.64
CA VAL A 279 7.48 -9.89 2.94
C VAL A 279 7.17 -9.40 4.35
N ILE A 280 5.91 -9.48 4.82
CA ILE A 280 5.54 -9.13 6.20
C ILE A 280 6.28 -10.00 7.21
N THR A 281 6.34 -11.31 6.96
CA THR A 281 7.06 -12.26 7.81
C THR A 281 8.56 -11.97 7.83
N THR A 282 9.13 -11.63 6.66
CA THR A 282 10.54 -11.26 6.52
C THR A 282 10.85 -9.97 7.28
N ARG A 283 10.00 -8.94 7.22
CA ARG A 283 10.18 -7.72 8.02
C ARG A 283 10.18 -8.02 9.52
N GLN A 284 9.27 -8.86 9.99
CA GLN A 284 9.24 -9.25 11.41
C GLN A 284 10.52 -9.98 11.82
N LEU A 285 11.03 -10.86 10.97
CA LEU A 285 12.31 -11.53 11.19
C LEU A 285 13.45 -10.50 11.31
N TYR A 286 13.57 -9.56 10.36
CA TYR A 286 14.63 -8.55 10.38
C TYR A 286 14.52 -7.58 11.55
N ALA A 287 13.31 -7.21 11.97
CA ALA A 287 13.10 -6.42 13.18
C ALA A 287 13.65 -7.15 14.43
N ASN A 288 13.34 -8.44 14.59
CA ASN A 288 13.85 -9.24 15.71
C ASN A 288 15.38 -9.43 15.65
N LEU A 289 15.92 -9.62 14.44
CA LEU A 289 17.36 -9.71 14.23
C LEU A 289 18.07 -8.40 14.56
N PHE A 290 17.47 -7.26 14.24
CA PHE A 290 18.00 -5.95 14.56
C PHE A 290 17.99 -5.68 16.06
N GLU A 291 16.91 -6.05 16.77
CA GLU A 291 16.83 -5.95 18.24
C GLU A 291 17.94 -6.77 18.93
N SER A 292 18.23 -7.97 18.42
CA SER A 292 19.27 -8.87 18.95
C SER A 292 20.65 -8.69 18.32
N LEU A 293 20.84 -7.67 17.47
CA LEU A 293 22.05 -7.51 16.66
C LEU A 293 23.32 -7.34 17.52
N HIS A 294 23.20 -6.64 18.65
CA HIS A 294 24.28 -6.48 19.62
C HIS A 294 24.78 -7.82 20.18
N GLU A 295 23.88 -8.77 20.43
CA GLU A 295 24.23 -10.12 20.88
C GLU A 295 24.94 -10.92 19.78
N GLN A 296 24.53 -10.73 18.52
CA GLN A 296 25.19 -11.39 17.39
C GLN A 296 26.63 -10.90 17.20
N PHE A 297 26.86 -9.59 17.31
CA PHE A 297 28.21 -9.03 17.30
C PHE A 297 29.06 -9.57 18.46
N LEU A 298 28.49 -9.71 19.66
CA LEU A 298 29.19 -10.33 20.79
C LEU A 298 29.53 -11.80 20.51
N LYS A 299 28.60 -12.57 19.93
CA LYS A 299 28.83 -13.98 19.58
C LYS A 299 29.93 -14.13 18.52
N ALA A 300 29.94 -13.26 17.51
CA ALA A 300 31.01 -13.20 16.52
C ALA A 300 32.35 -12.82 17.16
N ALA A 301 32.37 -11.82 18.05
CA ALA A 301 33.57 -11.42 18.77
C ALA A 301 34.17 -12.58 19.58
N LYS A 302 33.33 -13.34 20.30
CA LYS A 302 33.78 -14.52 21.06
C LYS A 302 34.40 -15.60 20.17
N ARG A 303 33.91 -15.78 18.94
CA ARG A 303 34.53 -16.70 17.96
C ARG A 303 35.90 -16.20 17.50
N GLU A 304 36.02 -14.90 17.21
CA GLU A 304 37.30 -14.30 16.84
C GLU A 304 38.32 -14.36 17.99
N LEU A 305 37.89 -14.16 19.24
CA LEU A 305 38.73 -14.36 20.43
C LEU A 305 39.22 -15.80 20.53
N ALA A 306 38.34 -16.78 20.36
CA ALA A 306 38.72 -18.20 20.37
C ALA A 306 39.69 -18.56 19.23
N ALA A 307 39.68 -17.79 18.13
CA ALA A 307 40.61 -17.91 17.00
C ALA A 307 41.91 -17.10 17.18
N GLY A 308 42.10 -16.40 18.31
CA GLY A 308 43.26 -15.54 18.56
C GLY A 308 43.28 -14.24 17.75
N GLN A 309 42.14 -13.81 17.22
CA GLN A 309 41.99 -12.62 16.38
C GLN A 309 41.52 -11.41 17.20
N ASP A 310 42.30 -11.01 18.20
CA ASP A 310 41.92 -10.00 19.21
C ASP A 310 41.52 -8.65 18.61
N PHE A 311 42.20 -8.21 17.55
CA PHE A 311 41.87 -6.94 16.90
C PHE A 311 40.45 -6.97 16.28
N LYS A 312 40.11 -8.06 15.59
CA LYS A 312 38.78 -8.25 14.98
C LYS A 312 37.70 -8.40 16.04
N ALA A 313 37.97 -9.19 17.08
CA ALA A 313 37.08 -9.33 18.21
C ALA A 313 36.77 -7.97 18.86
N ARG A 314 37.79 -7.15 19.08
CA ARG A 314 37.63 -5.82 19.67
C ARG A 314 36.76 -4.91 18.79
N ASP A 315 36.93 -4.96 17.47
CA ASP A 315 36.08 -4.19 16.57
C ASP A 315 34.61 -4.63 16.65
N LEU A 316 34.35 -5.94 16.61
CA LEU A 316 33.00 -6.49 16.75
C LEU A 316 32.35 -6.11 18.09
N LEU A 317 33.10 -6.13 19.20
CA LEU A 317 32.60 -5.65 20.51
C LEU A 317 32.26 -4.16 20.48
N LYS A 318 33.04 -3.32 19.80
CA LYS A 318 32.70 -1.90 19.61
C LYS A 318 31.41 -1.75 18.80
N GLN A 319 31.18 -2.58 17.79
CA GLN A 319 29.92 -2.54 17.04
C GLN A 319 28.74 -2.97 17.91
N SER A 320 28.89 -4.02 18.71
CA SER A 320 27.88 -4.44 19.70
C SER A 320 27.49 -3.26 20.61
N LEU A 321 28.48 -2.55 21.16
CA LEU A 321 28.26 -1.38 22.01
C LEU A 321 27.75 -0.15 21.25
N ARG A 322 28.03 -0.02 19.95
CA ARG A 322 27.45 1.06 19.13
C ARG A 322 25.94 0.87 18.97
N ILE A 323 25.48 -0.37 18.88
CA ILE A 323 24.06 -0.73 18.79
C ILE A 323 23.40 -0.65 20.16
N HIS A 324 24.02 -1.24 21.18
CA HIS A 324 23.52 -1.23 22.55
C HIS A 324 24.62 -0.74 23.52
N PRO A 325 24.73 0.58 23.78
CA PRO A 325 25.83 1.15 24.59
C PRO A 325 25.96 0.57 26.00
N GLY A 326 24.85 0.23 26.65
CA GLY A 326 24.84 -0.35 27.99
C GLY A 326 24.94 -1.88 28.04
N TYR A 327 25.38 -2.55 26.98
CA TYR A 327 25.40 -4.02 26.96
C TYR A 327 26.58 -4.57 27.77
N PHE A 328 26.28 -5.01 29.00
CA PHE A 328 27.27 -5.37 30.02
C PHE A 328 28.24 -6.45 29.56
N GLU A 329 27.77 -7.48 28.86
CA GLU A 329 28.60 -8.59 28.41
C GLU A 329 29.68 -8.15 27.44
N ALA A 330 29.38 -7.19 26.54
CA ALA A 330 30.37 -6.66 25.63
C ALA A 330 31.43 -5.84 26.37
N HIS A 331 31.03 -5.01 27.34
CA HIS A 331 31.97 -4.31 28.22
C HIS A 331 32.86 -5.28 29.00
N PHE A 332 32.29 -6.35 29.56
CA PHE A 332 33.03 -7.37 30.29
C PHE A 332 34.10 -8.05 29.43
N GLN A 333 33.78 -8.40 28.18
CA GLN A 333 34.78 -8.95 27.26
C GLN A 333 35.88 -7.94 26.95
N MET A 334 35.54 -6.67 26.70
CA MET A 334 36.55 -5.64 26.44
C MET A 334 37.47 -5.39 27.64
N ILE A 335 36.91 -5.35 28.86
CA ILE A 335 37.69 -5.22 30.11
C ILE A 335 38.68 -6.37 30.24
N ARG A 336 38.24 -7.62 30.01
CA ARG A 336 39.13 -8.79 30.04
C ARG A 336 40.24 -8.69 29.00
N MET A 337 39.91 -8.31 27.77
CA MET A 337 40.91 -8.10 26.72
C MET A 337 41.92 -6.99 27.07
N ASP A 338 41.48 -5.93 27.75
CA ASP A 338 42.37 -4.86 28.23
C ASP A 338 43.29 -5.35 29.36
N LEU A 339 42.78 -6.21 30.26
CA LEU A 339 43.57 -6.85 31.31
C LEU A 339 44.64 -7.80 30.77
N ASP A 340 44.31 -8.60 29.75
CA ASP A 340 45.24 -9.58 29.17
C ASP A 340 46.50 -8.92 28.61
N ILE A 341 46.40 -7.67 28.16
CA ILE A 341 47.52 -6.86 27.66
C ILE A 341 47.98 -5.78 28.64
N GLN A 342 47.61 -5.91 29.92
CA GLN A 342 48.01 -5.03 31.03
C GLN A 342 47.65 -3.54 30.84
N ARG A 343 46.56 -3.24 30.12
CA ARG A 343 46.00 -1.88 29.98
C ARG A 343 44.99 -1.59 31.08
N PHE A 344 45.49 -1.48 32.31
CA PHE A 344 44.66 -1.32 33.50
C PHE A 344 43.83 -0.03 33.50
N ASP A 345 44.40 1.07 32.99
CA ASP A 345 43.72 2.35 32.81
C ASP A 345 42.47 2.23 31.94
N SER A 346 42.58 1.55 30.79
CA SER A 346 41.50 1.34 29.83
C SER A 346 40.44 0.39 30.40
N ALA A 347 40.88 -0.66 31.08
CA ALA A 347 40.00 -1.62 31.75
C ALA A 347 39.19 -0.92 32.85
N MET A 348 39.85 -0.13 33.70
CA MET A 348 39.18 0.57 34.80
C MET A 348 38.32 1.73 34.32
N GLY A 349 38.71 2.44 33.25
CA GLY A 349 37.86 3.45 32.62
C GLY A 349 36.52 2.87 32.12
N ARG A 350 36.52 1.63 31.61
CA ARG A 350 35.28 0.91 31.27
C ARG A 350 34.48 0.48 32.50
N VAL A 351 35.15 0.04 33.56
CA VAL A 351 34.49 -0.25 34.85
C VAL A 351 33.78 1.00 35.38
N GLN A 352 34.47 2.14 35.34
CA GLN A 352 33.90 3.42 35.72
C GLN A 352 32.66 3.76 34.87
N LEU A 353 32.73 3.57 33.55
CA LEU A 353 31.59 3.75 32.65
C LEU A 353 30.39 2.87 33.05
N LEU A 354 30.62 1.59 33.36
CA LEU A 354 29.57 0.68 33.82
C LEU A 354 28.90 1.18 35.11
N TRP A 355 29.69 1.60 36.10
CA TRP A 355 29.15 2.08 37.38
C TRP A 355 28.48 3.43 37.31
N ASN A 356 29.01 4.36 36.51
CA ASN A 356 28.57 5.75 36.47
C ASN A 356 27.44 6.00 35.49
N ASP A 357 27.48 5.36 34.32
CA ASP A 357 26.56 5.68 33.21
C ASP A 357 25.50 4.60 33.03
N TYR A 358 25.85 3.32 33.25
CA TYR A 358 24.95 2.20 33.00
C TYR A 358 24.35 1.55 34.25
N TYR A 359 24.89 1.83 35.43
CA TYR A 359 24.32 1.46 36.73
C TYR A 359 23.97 -0.05 36.82
N PRO A 360 24.95 -0.94 37.07
CA PRO A 360 24.69 -2.38 37.12
C PRO A 360 23.61 -2.73 38.15
N ARG A 361 22.63 -3.56 37.75
CA ARG A 361 21.51 -4.00 38.59
C ARG A 361 21.21 -5.48 38.36
N GLY A 362 20.50 -6.09 39.30
CA GLY A 362 20.04 -7.47 39.18
C GLY A 362 21.21 -8.44 38.99
N SER A 363 21.12 -9.29 37.97
CA SER A 363 22.15 -10.31 37.65
C SER A 363 23.51 -9.74 37.26
N TYR A 364 23.63 -8.45 36.95
CA TYR A 364 24.90 -7.81 36.56
C TYR A 364 25.64 -7.14 37.70
N TYR A 365 25.00 -6.93 38.86
CA TYR A 365 25.61 -6.23 39.99
C TYR A 365 26.84 -6.97 40.51
N GLU A 366 26.66 -8.19 40.99
CA GLU A 366 27.72 -8.99 41.60
C GLU A 366 28.89 -9.29 40.62
N PRO A 367 28.65 -9.68 39.35
CA PRO A 367 29.73 -9.80 38.38
C PRO A 367 30.51 -8.50 38.13
N THR A 368 29.83 -7.35 38.17
CA THR A 368 30.51 -6.05 37.99
C THR A 368 31.38 -5.73 39.20
N VAL A 369 30.93 -6.01 40.43
CA VAL A 369 31.76 -5.87 41.64
C VAL A 369 33.01 -6.73 41.54
N GLN A 370 32.85 -8.03 41.27
CA GLN A 370 33.97 -8.97 41.15
C GLN A 370 34.96 -8.56 40.06
N LEU A 371 34.44 -8.09 38.92
CA LEU A 371 35.28 -7.59 37.83
C LEU A 371 36.04 -6.32 38.24
N SER A 372 35.39 -5.41 38.97
CA SER A 372 35.99 -4.16 39.46
C SER A 372 37.14 -4.46 40.43
N ASP A 373 36.90 -5.33 41.41
CA ASP A 373 37.90 -5.80 42.37
C ASP A 373 39.07 -6.51 41.68
N SER A 374 38.79 -7.33 40.66
CA SER A 374 39.82 -8.03 39.89
C SER A 374 40.70 -7.06 39.11
N VAL A 375 40.11 -6.11 38.40
CA VAL A 375 40.85 -5.09 37.63
C VAL A 375 41.73 -4.28 38.57
N TYR A 376 41.14 -3.79 39.66
CA TYR A 376 41.84 -2.95 40.64
C TYR A 376 42.96 -3.71 41.35
N GLY A 377 42.68 -4.93 41.82
CA GLY A 377 43.67 -5.78 42.49
C GLY A 377 44.86 -6.12 41.59
N LEU A 378 44.63 -6.45 40.32
CA LEU A 378 45.70 -6.70 39.35
C LEU A 378 46.51 -5.44 39.04
N TRP A 379 45.86 -4.28 38.91
CA TRP A 379 46.55 -3.01 38.72
C TRP A 379 47.45 -2.69 39.92
N MET A 380 46.96 -2.87 41.14
CA MET A 380 47.75 -2.64 42.35
C MET A 380 48.89 -3.63 42.51
N ALA A 381 48.72 -4.89 42.11
CA ALA A 381 49.80 -5.88 42.08
C ALA A 381 50.91 -5.47 41.10
N TYR A 382 50.54 -4.94 39.93
CA TYR A 382 51.47 -4.39 38.96
C TYR A 382 52.24 -3.19 39.52
N VAL A 383 51.56 -2.23 40.13
CA VAL A 383 52.20 -1.08 40.79
C VAL A 383 53.19 -1.52 41.87
N ARG A 384 52.81 -2.47 42.74
CA ARG A 384 53.71 -2.99 43.78
C ARG A 384 54.95 -3.65 43.18
N LYS A 385 54.81 -4.31 42.02
CA LYS A 385 55.95 -4.88 41.29
C LYS A 385 56.89 -3.79 40.77
N LEU A 386 56.36 -2.68 40.24
CA LEU A 386 57.17 -1.53 39.82
C LEU A 386 57.93 -0.92 41.01
N ILE A 387 57.26 -0.70 42.15
CA ILE A 387 57.88 -0.20 43.38
C ILE A 387 58.98 -1.15 43.88
N GLY A 388 58.69 -2.45 43.96
CA GLY A 388 59.68 -3.45 44.38
C GLY A 388 60.87 -3.57 43.42
N GLY A 389 60.65 -3.23 42.14
CA GLY A 389 61.69 -3.11 41.11
C GLY A 389 62.39 -1.75 41.07
N GLN A 390 62.11 -0.85 42.02
CA GLN A 390 62.65 0.52 42.10
C GLN A 390 62.31 1.41 40.88
N GLN A 391 61.26 1.06 40.13
CA GLN A 391 60.72 1.83 39.00
C GLN A 391 59.67 2.84 39.49
N TYR A 392 60.11 3.78 40.32
CA TYR A 392 59.22 4.69 41.05
C TYR A 392 58.49 5.68 40.14
N THR A 393 59.15 6.18 39.08
CA THR A 393 58.53 7.14 38.15
C THR A 393 57.35 6.53 37.41
N GLU A 394 57.49 5.29 36.92
CA GLU A 394 56.41 4.53 36.30
C GLU A 394 55.32 4.20 37.31
N ALA A 395 55.69 3.78 38.53
CA ALA A 395 54.72 3.48 39.58
C ALA A 395 53.87 4.70 39.95
N ILE A 396 54.47 5.89 40.08
CA ILE A 396 53.75 7.13 40.38
C ILE A 396 52.77 7.47 39.25
N LYS A 397 53.18 7.36 37.98
CA LYS A 397 52.30 7.63 36.83
C LYS A 397 51.08 6.72 36.80
N GLU A 398 51.27 5.43 37.07
CA GLU A 398 50.17 4.46 37.18
C GLU A 398 49.24 4.81 38.35
N LEU A 399 49.81 5.19 39.49
CA LEU A 399 49.05 5.58 40.68
C LEU A 399 48.25 6.86 40.51
N GLU A 400 48.78 7.88 39.82
CA GLU A 400 48.04 9.10 39.49
C GLU A 400 46.80 8.79 38.64
N SER A 401 46.95 7.90 37.66
CA SER A 401 45.85 7.44 36.81
C SER A 401 44.81 6.66 37.62
N CYS A 402 45.27 5.76 38.51
CA CYS A 402 44.40 5.00 39.40
C CYS A 402 43.62 5.92 40.35
N PHE A 403 44.26 6.94 40.91
CA PHE A 403 43.64 7.92 41.81
C PHE A 403 42.51 8.66 41.10
N SER A 404 42.79 9.19 39.90
CA SER A 404 41.80 9.91 39.11
C SER A 404 40.56 9.07 38.79
N ILE A 405 40.72 7.77 38.53
CA ILE A 405 39.58 6.91 38.22
C ILE A 405 38.83 6.51 39.50
N CYS A 406 39.52 6.02 40.53
CA CYS A 406 38.90 5.55 41.78
C CYS A 406 38.05 6.63 42.48
N ASP A 407 38.50 7.88 42.50
CA ASP A 407 37.76 8.99 43.14
C ASP A 407 36.48 9.37 42.38
N ASN A 408 36.40 9.00 41.10
CA ASN A 408 35.31 9.37 40.22
C ASN A 408 34.33 8.22 39.95
N ILE A 409 34.40 7.09 40.66
CA ILE A 409 33.40 6.02 40.57
C ILE A 409 32.34 6.22 41.67
N ARG A 410 31.07 6.40 41.28
CA ARG A 410 30.01 6.80 42.22
C ARG A 410 29.50 5.69 43.13
N LEU A 411 29.46 4.46 42.62
CA LEU A 411 28.73 3.34 43.24
C LEU A 411 29.63 2.14 43.57
N TYR A 412 30.94 2.33 43.47
CA TYR A 412 31.96 1.35 43.82
C TYR A 412 33.12 2.10 44.46
N GLN A 413 33.68 1.54 45.54
CA GLN A 413 34.72 2.17 46.32
C GLN A 413 35.99 1.30 46.29
N CYS A 414 37.08 1.87 45.78
CA CYS A 414 38.40 1.24 45.86
C CYS A 414 38.86 1.12 47.33
N ASP A 415 39.61 0.07 47.67
CA ASP A 415 40.00 -0.27 49.06
C ASP A 415 41.07 0.68 49.70
N GLY A 416 41.48 1.73 49.01
CA GLY A 416 42.51 2.68 49.46
C GLY A 416 43.97 2.20 49.32
N SER A 417 44.24 1.00 48.81
CA SER A 417 45.59 0.47 48.56
C SER A 417 46.46 1.39 47.70
N HIS A 418 45.88 2.11 46.75
CA HIS A 418 46.58 3.07 45.90
C HIS A 418 47.13 4.27 46.68
N ILE A 419 46.45 4.73 47.73
CA ILE A 419 46.91 5.84 48.60
C ILE A 419 48.20 5.44 49.33
N ASN A 420 48.20 4.25 49.92
CA ASN A 420 49.36 3.71 50.64
C ASN A 420 50.55 3.46 49.70
N ALA A 421 50.28 2.94 48.51
CA ALA A 421 51.30 2.73 47.48
C ALA A 421 51.92 4.05 47.00
N MET A 422 51.12 5.11 46.86
CA MET A 422 51.62 6.45 46.51
C MET A 422 52.58 7.00 47.55
N SER A 423 52.22 6.90 48.83
CA SER A 423 53.12 7.32 49.92
C SER A 423 54.43 6.52 49.94
N THR A 424 54.39 5.24 49.56
CA THR A 424 55.59 4.39 49.49
C THR A 424 56.47 4.72 48.29
N ALA A 425 55.88 5.13 47.16
CA ALA A 425 56.63 5.46 45.95
C ALA A 425 57.29 6.85 45.99
N GLN A 426 56.79 7.76 46.84
CA GLN A 426 57.31 9.12 47.00
C GLN A 426 58.43 9.26 48.04
N ASN A 427 58.58 8.27 48.93
CA ASN A 427 59.65 8.18 49.92
C ASN A 427 60.80 7.31 49.41
#